data_AF-A0A315UPA1-F1
#
_entry.id   AF-A0A315UPA1-F1
#
_cell.length_a   1.000
_cell.length_b   1.000
_cell.length_c   1.000
_cell.angle_alpha   90.00
_cell.angle_beta   90.00
_cell.angle_gamma   90.00
#
_symmetry.space_group_name_H-M   'P 1'
#
loop_
_entity.id
_entity.type
_entity.pdbx_description
1 polymer ?
#
loop_
_entity_poly.entity_id
_entity_poly.type
_entity_poly.pdbx_seq_one_letter_code
_entity_poly.pdbx_strand_id
1 'polypeptide(L)'
;MNETSSRSHAVFTIVFTQRRRDQMTSLDTEKVGLFGPVRSVRSSQFGPVSKISLVDLAGSERADSSGAKGTRLKVRGHWRATAGLFLSQSLMFAVVFTQEGANINKSLTTLGKVISALAEMQSNKKRKSDFIPYRDSVLTWLLKENLGGNSRTAMIAALSPADINYEETLSTLRYADRAKQIRCNAIINEDPNAKLVRELKAEVDRLRNLLFSQGLQELLQNT
;
A
#
# COMPACT_ATOMS: atom_id res chain seq x y z
N MET A 1 -18.59 7.83 -18.36
CA MET A 1 -18.27 7.76 -16.92
C MET A 1 -19.12 8.81 -16.21
N ASN A 2 -19.70 8.50 -15.05
CA ASN A 2 -20.39 9.50 -14.22
C ASN A 2 -19.38 10.17 -13.28
N GLU A 3 -19.63 11.41 -12.87
CA GLU A 3 -18.68 12.22 -12.07
C GLU A 3 -18.28 11.57 -10.73
N THR A 4 -19.12 10.67 -10.21
CA THR A 4 -18.89 9.98 -8.93
C THR A 4 -17.88 8.84 -9.04
N SER A 5 -17.86 8.06 -10.13
CA SER A 5 -16.90 6.94 -10.27
C SER A 5 -15.49 7.42 -10.63
N SER A 6 -15.35 8.56 -11.29
CA SER A 6 -14.04 9.09 -11.69
C SER A 6 -13.22 9.65 -10.52
N ARG A 7 -13.84 9.85 -9.35
CA ARG A 7 -13.23 10.54 -8.19
C ARG A 7 -13.01 9.65 -6.98
N SER A 8 -13.44 8.39 -7.03
CA SER A 8 -13.23 7.41 -5.96
C SER A 8 -12.09 6.45 -6.28
N HIS A 9 -11.51 5.86 -5.24
CA HIS A 9 -10.51 4.78 -5.36
C HIS A 9 -11.17 3.49 -4.90
N ALA A 10 -11.03 2.40 -5.66
CA ALA A 10 -11.48 1.08 -5.24
C ALA A 10 -10.28 0.23 -4.82
N VAL A 11 -10.36 -0.36 -3.63
CA VAL A 11 -9.31 -1.25 -3.11
C VAL A 11 -9.92 -2.60 -2.81
N PHE A 12 -9.50 -3.60 -3.57
CA PHE A 12 -9.90 -4.99 -3.36
C PHE A 12 -8.71 -5.77 -2.81
N THR A 13 -8.87 -6.41 -1.65
CA THR A 13 -7.78 -7.17 -1.02
C THR A 13 -8.20 -8.62 -0.81
N ILE A 14 -7.39 -9.54 -1.33
CA ILE A 14 -7.50 -10.98 -1.09
C ILE A 14 -6.38 -11.39 -0.13
N VAL A 15 -6.73 -12.09 0.94
CA VAL A 15 -5.77 -12.65 1.89
C VAL A 15 -5.70 -14.15 1.70
N PHE A 16 -4.55 -14.65 1.27
CA PHE A 16 -4.25 -16.08 1.17
C PHE A 16 -3.50 -16.51 2.42
N THR A 17 -4.04 -17.50 3.12
CA THR A 17 -3.37 -18.14 4.25
C THR A 17 -3.02 -19.56 3.84
N GLN A 18 -1.73 -19.87 3.76
CA GLN A 18 -1.30 -21.24 3.54
C GLN A 18 -1.37 -21.99 4.87
N ARG A 19 -2.03 -23.15 4.90
CA ARG A 19 -1.91 -24.09 6.02
C ARG A 19 -1.09 -25.28 5.57
N ARG A 20 -0.13 -25.71 6.38
CA ARG A 20 0.60 -26.96 6.14
C ARG A 20 -0.04 -28.04 6.99
N ARG A 21 -0.46 -29.13 6.34
CA ARG A 21 -0.87 -30.35 7.05
C ARG A 21 0.35 -31.01 7.66
N ASP A 22 0.31 -31.23 8.96
CA ASP A 22 1.29 -32.05 9.67
C ASP A 22 0.87 -33.53 9.51
N GLN A 23 1.62 -34.29 8.69
CA GLN A 23 1.30 -35.69 8.40
C GLN A 23 1.37 -36.59 9.64
N MET A 24 2.06 -36.17 10.70
CA MET A 24 2.23 -36.96 11.91
C MET A 24 1.04 -36.86 12.87
N THR A 25 0.15 -35.88 12.70
CA THR A 25 -0.99 -35.67 13.63
C THR A 25 -2.37 -35.67 12.98
N SER A 26 -2.49 -35.60 11.64
CA SER A 26 -3.77 -35.63 10.90
C SER A 26 -4.89 -34.73 11.46
N LEU A 27 -4.53 -33.64 12.15
CA LEU A 27 -5.49 -32.72 12.76
C LEU A 27 -5.53 -31.40 11.99
N ASP A 28 -6.61 -31.21 11.21
CA ASP A 28 -6.99 -29.93 10.62
C ASP A 28 -7.87 -29.16 11.63
N THR A 29 -7.27 -28.42 12.58
CA THR A 29 -8.07 -27.65 13.56
C THR A 29 -8.46 -26.27 13.02
N GLU A 30 -9.77 -26.02 12.91
CA GLU A 30 -10.35 -24.69 12.70
C GLU A 30 -10.28 -23.81 13.95
N LYS A 31 -10.30 -22.50 13.73
CA LYS A 31 -10.38 -21.47 14.77
C LYS A 31 -11.87 -21.27 15.10
N VAL A 32 -12.39 -21.90 16.16
CA VAL A 32 -13.75 -21.62 16.66
C VAL A 32 -13.72 -20.44 17.63
N GLY A 33 -14.57 -19.45 17.38
CA GLY A 33 -14.62 -18.19 18.13
C GLY A 33 -15.33 -18.24 19.48
N LEU A 34 -14.89 -17.32 20.35
CA LEU A 34 -15.49 -16.63 21.51
C LEU A 34 -16.25 -17.35 22.65
N PHE A 35 -16.76 -18.58 22.52
CA PHE A 35 -17.40 -19.26 23.67
C PHE A 35 -17.13 -20.77 23.67
N GLY A 36 -15.94 -21.17 24.11
CA GLY A 36 -15.55 -22.56 24.31
C GLY A 36 -14.12 -22.71 24.82
N PRO A 37 -13.77 -23.82 25.50
CA PRO A 37 -12.47 -23.98 26.15
C PRO A 37 -11.34 -23.86 25.12
N VAL A 38 -10.40 -22.96 25.41
CA VAL A 38 -9.23 -22.65 24.59
C VAL A 38 -8.34 -23.90 24.52
N ARG A 39 -8.56 -24.76 23.52
CA ARG A 39 -7.51 -25.65 23.04
C ARG A 39 -6.51 -24.77 22.31
N SER A 40 -5.30 -24.65 22.90
CA SER A 40 -4.15 -23.95 22.33
C SER A 40 -4.05 -24.23 20.83
N VAL A 41 -4.44 -23.23 20.04
CA VAL A 41 -4.24 -23.24 18.59
C VAL A 41 -2.72 -23.26 18.42
N ARG A 42 -2.18 -24.41 18.03
CA ARG A 42 -0.74 -24.56 17.80
C ARG A 42 -0.34 -23.59 16.69
N SER A 43 0.29 -22.47 17.04
CA SER A 43 0.76 -21.43 16.12
C SER A 43 1.61 -22.00 14.97
N SER A 44 2.21 -23.17 15.21
CA SER A 44 3.03 -23.93 14.26
C SER A 44 2.30 -24.55 13.06
N GLN A 45 0.97 -24.45 12.96
CA GLN A 45 0.21 -24.99 11.79
C GLN A 45 -0.12 -23.94 10.71
N PHE A 46 -0.06 -22.65 11.03
CA PHE A 46 -0.30 -21.60 10.04
C PHE A 46 1.01 -21.36 9.28
N GLY A 47 0.99 -21.67 7.98
CA GLY A 47 2.08 -21.34 7.06
C GLY A 47 2.04 -19.87 6.65
N PRO A 48 2.85 -19.50 5.64
CA PRO A 48 2.93 -18.12 5.19
C PRO A 48 1.59 -17.51 4.81
N VAL A 49 1.44 -16.22 5.10
CA VAL A 49 0.28 -15.41 4.68
C VAL A 49 0.71 -14.45 3.57
N SER A 50 -0.06 -14.38 2.50
CA SER A 50 0.14 -13.37 1.44
C SER A 50 -1.11 -12.55 1.24
N LYS A 51 -0.94 -11.26 0.97
CA LYS A 51 -2.03 -10.35 0.63
C LYS A 51 -1.84 -9.90 -0.82
N ILE A 52 -2.90 -9.98 -1.61
CA ILE A 52 -2.96 -9.38 -2.93
C ILE A 52 -3.92 -8.20 -2.84
N SER A 53 -3.42 -6.99 -3.10
CA SER A 53 -4.24 -5.79 -3.16
C SER A 53 -4.31 -5.28 -4.59
N LEU A 54 -5.51 -5.27 -5.16
CA LEU A 54 -5.84 -4.65 -6.43
C LEU A 54 -6.42 -3.28 -6.15
N VAL A 55 -5.80 -2.25 -6.72
CA VAL A 55 -6.15 -0.85 -6.47
C VAL A 55 -6.51 -0.20 -7.79
N ASP A 56 -7.77 0.19 -7.92
CA ASP A 56 -8.23 1.05 -9.00
C ASP A 56 -8.25 2.50 -8.50
N LEU A 57 -7.44 3.33 -9.13
CA LEU A 57 -7.25 4.71 -8.72
C LEU A 57 -8.26 5.63 -9.41
N ALA A 58 -8.65 6.70 -8.73
CA ALA A 58 -9.39 7.79 -9.35
C ALA A 58 -8.62 8.36 -10.57
N GLY A 59 -9.35 9.08 -11.43
CA GLY A 59 -8.79 9.75 -12.59
C GLY A 59 -7.62 10.65 -12.22
N SER A 60 -6.51 10.54 -12.98
CA SER A 60 -5.30 11.32 -12.77
C SER A 60 -5.37 12.73 -13.37
N GLU A 61 -6.44 13.04 -14.10
CA GLU A 61 -6.66 14.35 -14.71
C GLU A 61 -6.77 15.46 -13.66
N ARG A 62 -6.33 16.65 -14.04
CA ARG A 62 -6.42 17.83 -13.16
C ARG A 62 -7.87 18.32 -13.08
N ALA A 63 -8.27 18.84 -11.92
CA ALA A 63 -9.61 19.38 -11.73
C ALA A 63 -9.98 20.44 -12.78
N ASP A 64 -8.99 21.24 -13.23
CA ASP A 64 -9.16 22.29 -14.25
C ASP A 64 -9.36 21.72 -15.67
N SER A 65 -8.92 20.50 -15.97
CA SER A 65 -9.08 19.84 -17.27
C SER A 65 -10.32 18.95 -17.36
N SER A 66 -10.91 18.56 -16.22
CA SER A 66 -12.05 17.63 -16.15
C SER A 66 -13.40 18.16 -16.64
N GLY A 67 -13.50 19.40 -17.14
CA GLY A 67 -14.77 19.98 -17.61
C GLY A 67 -15.85 20.13 -16.53
N ALA A 68 -15.55 19.73 -15.28
CA ALA A 68 -16.38 19.96 -14.12
C ALA A 68 -16.47 21.48 -13.90
N LYS A 69 -17.54 22.08 -14.42
CA LYS A 69 -18.00 23.39 -14.03
C LYS A 69 -18.47 23.31 -12.56
N GLY A 70 -17.52 23.16 -11.63
CA GLY A 70 -17.68 23.76 -10.32
C GLY A 70 -18.00 25.22 -10.56
N THR A 71 -18.96 25.78 -9.84
CA THR A 71 -19.57 27.10 -10.02
C THR A 71 -18.48 28.18 -10.08
N ARG A 72 -17.86 28.36 -11.25
CA ARG A 72 -16.90 29.41 -11.54
C ARG A 72 -17.72 30.67 -11.72
N LEU A 73 -18.11 31.27 -10.59
CA LEU A 73 -18.68 32.60 -10.59
C LEU A 73 -17.69 33.51 -11.31
N LYS A 74 -18.18 34.04 -12.42
CA LYS A 74 -17.53 34.97 -13.32
C LYS A 74 -17.33 36.30 -12.59
N VAL A 75 -16.38 36.36 -11.65
CA VAL A 75 -15.95 37.63 -11.03
C VAL A 75 -14.57 37.99 -11.54
N ARG A 76 -14.46 38.16 -12.86
CA ARG A 76 -13.24 38.67 -13.51
C ARG A 76 -13.44 40.02 -14.18
N GLY A 77 -14.41 40.81 -13.72
CA GLY A 77 -14.77 42.08 -14.35
C GLY A 77 -15.32 43.20 -13.47
N HIS A 78 -15.21 43.17 -12.13
CA HIS A 78 -15.81 44.24 -11.31
C HIS A 78 -15.11 44.60 -9.98
N TRP A 79 -13.79 44.41 -9.84
CA TRP A 79 -13.06 44.95 -8.67
C TRP A 79 -12.38 46.32 -8.92
N ARG A 80 -12.59 46.94 -10.09
CA ARG A 80 -12.12 48.32 -10.29
C ARG A 80 -13.13 49.32 -9.74
N ALA A 81 -13.18 49.47 -8.42
CA ALA A 81 -13.44 50.73 -7.70
C ALA A 81 -13.90 50.45 -6.27
N THR A 82 -12.95 50.38 -5.33
CA THR A 82 -13.00 51.07 -4.02
C THR A 82 -11.67 50.80 -3.32
N ALA A 83 -10.76 51.78 -3.43
CA ALA A 83 -9.57 51.84 -2.61
C ALA A 83 -10.00 52.31 -1.20
N GLY A 84 -9.85 51.45 -0.19
CA GLY A 84 -10.09 51.82 1.21
C GLY A 84 -10.58 50.65 2.06
N LEU A 85 -9.70 50.13 2.91
CA LEU A 85 -10.00 49.29 4.08
C LEU A 85 -10.63 47.89 3.88
N PHE A 86 -10.17 47.00 3.00
CA PHE A 86 -10.55 45.55 3.11
C PHE A 86 -9.49 44.58 2.56
N LEU A 87 -8.21 44.78 2.89
CA LEU A 87 -7.11 43.90 2.43
C LEU A 87 -6.95 42.59 3.22
N SER A 88 -7.61 42.39 4.37
CA SER A 88 -7.46 41.14 5.14
C SER A 88 -8.47 40.04 4.78
N GLN A 89 -9.62 40.39 4.22
CA GLN A 89 -10.71 39.41 3.99
C GLN A 89 -10.71 38.84 2.56
N SER A 90 -10.22 39.59 1.57
CA SER A 90 -10.14 39.15 0.17
C SER A 90 -9.00 38.15 -0.09
N LEU A 91 -7.89 38.28 0.65
CA LEU A 91 -6.79 37.30 0.62
C LEU A 91 -7.23 35.95 1.22
N MET A 92 -8.08 35.99 2.25
CA MET A 92 -8.60 34.81 2.92
C MET A 92 -9.53 33.99 2.00
N PHE A 93 -10.34 34.65 1.17
CA PHE A 93 -11.26 33.97 0.24
C PHE A 93 -10.53 33.30 -0.94
N ALA A 94 -9.46 33.91 -1.45
CA ALA A 94 -8.63 33.30 -2.50
C ALA A 94 -7.86 32.06 -2.01
N VAL A 95 -7.36 32.08 -0.76
CA VAL A 95 -6.67 30.93 -0.15
C VAL A 95 -7.63 29.78 0.13
N VAL A 96 -8.85 30.06 0.59
CA VAL A 96 -9.88 29.03 0.84
C VAL A 96 -10.31 28.34 -0.47
N PHE A 97 -10.49 29.09 -1.56
CA PHE A 97 -10.87 28.52 -2.86
C PHE A 97 -9.80 27.59 -3.46
N THR A 98 -8.52 27.89 -3.28
CA THR A 98 -7.43 26.99 -3.74
C THR A 98 -7.39 25.67 -2.97
N GLN A 99 -7.87 25.62 -1.72
CA GLN A 99 -7.93 24.38 -0.95
C GLN A 99 -9.11 23.49 -1.36
N GLU A 100 -10.25 24.08 -1.74
CA GLU A 100 -11.44 23.32 -2.14
C GLU A 100 -11.28 22.64 -3.51
N GLY A 101 -10.63 23.29 -4.48
CA GLY A 101 -10.24 22.65 -5.75
C GLY A 101 -9.12 21.61 -5.59
N ALA A 102 -8.25 21.77 -4.58
CA ALA A 102 -7.17 20.83 -4.26
C ALA A 102 -7.64 19.56 -3.55
N ASN A 103 -8.85 19.56 -2.97
CA ASN A 103 -9.34 18.44 -2.16
C ASN A 103 -9.86 17.24 -2.96
N ILE A 104 -10.27 17.43 -4.22
CA ILE A 104 -10.79 16.32 -5.06
C ILE A 104 -9.69 15.29 -5.35
N ASN A 105 -8.46 15.75 -5.63
CA ASN A 105 -7.32 14.89 -5.93
C ASN A 105 -6.29 14.84 -4.78
N LYS A 106 -6.71 15.09 -3.53
CA LYS A 106 -5.80 15.09 -2.39
C LYS A 106 -5.05 13.76 -2.26
N SER A 107 -5.74 12.64 -2.38
CA SER A 107 -5.12 11.30 -2.29
C SER A 107 -4.10 11.04 -3.39
N LEU A 108 -4.41 11.40 -4.65
CA LEU A 108 -3.47 11.25 -5.79
C LEU A 108 -2.29 12.22 -5.70
N THR A 109 -2.53 13.44 -5.24
CA THR A 109 -1.47 14.44 -5.02
C THR A 109 -0.52 13.95 -3.93
N THR A 110 -1.06 13.48 -2.80
CA THR A 110 -0.27 12.87 -1.72
C THR A 110 0.47 11.63 -2.20
N LEU A 111 -0.16 10.77 -2.99
CA LEU A 111 0.48 9.61 -3.61
C LEU A 111 1.66 10.03 -4.48
N GLY A 112 1.51 11.10 -5.28
CA GLY A 112 2.59 11.67 -6.09
C GLY A 112 3.75 12.21 -5.25
N LYS A 113 3.47 12.84 -4.10
CA LYS A 113 4.51 13.28 -3.15
C LYS A 113 5.26 12.09 -2.55
N VAL A 114 4.54 11.06 -2.10
CA VAL A 114 5.12 9.82 -1.55
C VAL A 114 6.02 9.14 -2.59
N ILE A 115 5.56 8.99 -3.83
CA ILE A 115 6.34 8.37 -4.90
C ILE A 115 7.60 9.16 -5.23
N SER A 116 7.50 10.49 -5.30
CA SER A 116 8.64 11.35 -5.61
C SER A 116 9.68 11.31 -4.48
N ALA A 117 9.24 11.40 -3.22
CA ALA A 117 10.12 11.25 -2.06
C ALA A 117 10.83 9.89 -2.04
N LEU A 118 10.09 8.80 -2.27
CA LEU A 118 10.65 7.45 -2.33
C LEU A 118 11.67 7.28 -3.46
N ALA A 119 11.38 7.83 -4.65
CA ALA A 119 12.29 7.75 -5.79
C ALA A 119 13.60 8.53 -5.54
N GLU A 120 13.51 9.73 -4.93
CA GLU A 120 14.67 10.56 -4.58
C GLU A 120 15.54 9.93 -3.48
N MET A 121 14.92 9.25 -2.51
CA MET A 121 15.65 8.53 -1.46
C MET A 121 16.51 7.38 -2.01
N GLN A 122 16.10 6.76 -3.13
CA GLN A 122 16.86 5.68 -3.75
C GLN A 122 18.06 6.21 -4.54
N SER A 123 17.94 7.39 -5.17
CA SER A 123 19.05 8.00 -5.92
C SER A 123 20.11 8.62 -4.99
N ASN A 124 19.69 9.19 -3.85
CA ASN A 124 20.58 9.87 -2.91
C ASN A 124 20.71 9.14 -1.56
N LYS A 125 21.73 8.28 -1.43
CA LYS A 125 22.03 7.52 -0.18
C LYS A 125 22.21 8.38 1.07
N LYS A 126 22.50 9.69 0.93
CA LYS A 126 22.67 10.64 2.04
C LYS A 126 21.34 11.10 2.67
N ARG A 127 20.19 10.90 2.02
CA ARG A 127 18.85 11.36 2.50
C ARG A 127 17.95 10.22 2.97
N LYS A 128 18.53 9.16 3.55
CA LYS A 128 17.74 8.02 4.08
C LYS A 128 16.76 8.38 5.20
N SER A 129 16.88 9.57 5.81
CA SER A 129 16.03 10.04 6.91
C SER A 129 14.87 10.94 6.48
N ASP A 130 14.62 11.12 5.18
CA ASP A 130 13.51 11.97 4.75
C ASP A 130 12.17 11.34 5.16
N PHE A 131 11.33 12.15 5.82
CA PHE A 131 10.00 11.75 6.25
C PHE A 131 9.09 11.54 5.03
N ILE A 132 8.54 10.34 4.87
CA ILE A 132 7.60 10.03 3.80
C ILE A 132 6.16 10.25 4.29
N PRO A 133 5.37 11.13 3.66
CA PRO A 133 4.07 11.57 4.17
C PRO A 133 2.93 10.58 3.86
N TYR A 134 3.07 9.31 4.26
CA TYR A 134 2.01 8.31 4.03
C TYR A 134 0.69 8.68 4.72
N ARG A 135 0.73 9.41 5.84
CA ARG A 135 -0.46 9.74 6.64
C ARG A 135 -1.28 10.90 6.09
N ASP A 136 -0.78 11.64 5.11
CA ASP A 136 -1.44 12.83 4.56
C ASP A 136 -2.70 12.46 3.74
N SER A 137 -2.87 11.18 3.38
CA SER A 137 -4.12 10.65 2.83
C SER A 137 -4.37 9.22 3.29
N VAL A 138 -5.65 8.85 3.37
CA VAL A 138 -6.07 7.47 3.72
C VAL A 138 -5.52 6.47 2.71
N LEU A 139 -5.53 6.81 1.42
CA LEU A 139 -5.01 5.97 0.34
C LEU A 139 -3.52 5.66 0.53
N THR A 140 -2.68 6.69 0.71
CA THR A 140 -1.24 6.49 0.91
C THR A 140 -0.93 5.78 2.22
N TRP A 141 -1.78 5.93 3.24
CA TRP A 141 -1.60 5.23 4.49
C TRP A 141 -1.92 3.74 4.35
N LEU A 142 -3.00 3.42 3.64
CA LEU A 142 -3.39 2.05 3.31
C LEU A 142 -2.35 1.35 2.42
N LEU A 143 -1.76 2.09 1.46
CA LEU A 143 -0.76 1.58 0.52
C LEU A 143 0.68 1.68 1.02
N LYS A 144 0.90 2.05 2.29
CA LYS A 144 2.24 2.23 2.86
C LYS A 144 3.14 1.00 2.64
N GLU A 145 2.64 -0.19 2.92
CA GLU A 145 3.40 -1.44 2.73
C GLU A 145 3.67 -1.74 1.25
N ASN A 146 2.80 -1.26 0.34
CA ASN A 146 2.94 -1.45 -1.10
C ASN A 146 3.92 -0.48 -1.76
N LEU A 147 4.29 0.62 -1.10
CA LEU A 147 5.16 1.64 -1.68
C LEU A 147 6.44 1.73 -0.86
N GLY A 148 7.46 0.95 -1.23
CA GLY A 148 8.75 0.91 -0.54
C GLY A 148 8.79 0.01 0.71
N GLY A 149 7.71 -0.70 1.02
CA GLY A 149 7.61 -1.65 2.13
C GLY A 149 7.78 -3.12 1.73
N ASN A 150 7.16 -4.01 2.51
CA ASN A 150 7.15 -5.44 2.25
C ASN A 150 6.02 -5.82 1.27
N SER A 151 6.24 -5.58 -0.02
CA SER A 151 5.30 -5.96 -1.06
C SER A 151 5.99 -6.19 -2.40
N ARG A 152 5.33 -6.95 -3.27
CA ARG A 152 5.68 -7.05 -4.69
C ARG A 152 4.69 -6.18 -5.47
N THR A 153 5.11 -4.97 -5.76
CA THR A 153 4.23 -3.95 -6.33
C THR A 153 4.44 -3.80 -7.83
N ALA A 154 3.34 -3.83 -8.57
CA ALA A 154 3.30 -3.50 -9.98
C ALA A 154 2.33 -2.33 -10.18
N MET A 155 2.69 -1.39 -11.05
CA MET A 155 1.84 -0.28 -11.46
C MET A 155 1.50 -0.43 -12.94
N ILE A 156 0.21 -0.31 -13.27
CA ILE A 156 -0.27 -0.27 -14.64
C ILE A 156 -0.65 1.18 -14.95
N ALA A 157 0.07 1.79 -15.88
CA ALA A 157 -0.25 3.12 -16.39
C ALA A 157 -1.19 3.00 -17.59
N ALA A 158 -2.47 3.33 -17.39
CA ALA A 158 -3.45 3.40 -18.47
C ALA A 158 -3.36 4.76 -19.18
N LEU A 159 -3.17 4.73 -20.50
CA LEU A 159 -2.93 5.92 -21.32
C LEU A 159 -3.92 6.00 -22.47
N SER A 160 -4.21 7.21 -22.95
CA SER A 160 -5.01 7.43 -24.15
C SER A 160 -4.09 7.79 -25.33
N PRO A 161 -4.23 7.13 -26.49
CA PRO A 161 -3.43 7.45 -27.68
C PRO A 161 -3.89 8.72 -28.40
N ALA A 162 -4.97 9.37 -27.95
CA ALA A 162 -5.54 10.53 -28.62
C ALA A 162 -4.72 11.80 -28.35
N ASP A 163 -4.47 12.60 -29.40
CA ASP A 163 -3.67 13.84 -29.32
C ASP A 163 -4.24 14.85 -28.31
N ILE A 164 -5.57 14.90 -28.14
CA ILE A 164 -6.24 15.77 -27.17
C ILE A 164 -5.81 15.48 -25.72
N ASN A 165 -5.32 14.26 -25.45
CA ASN A 165 -4.93 13.77 -24.14
C ASN A 165 -3.40 13.72 -23.98
N TYR A 166 -2.64 14.35 -24.88
CA TYR A 166 -1.18 14.32 -24.89
C TYR A 166 -0.57 14.74 -23.54
N GLU A 167 -1.01 15.86 -22.97
CA GLU A 167 -0.47 16.39 -21.70
C GLU A 167 -0.74 15.48 -20.49
N GLU A 168 -1.93 14.89 -20.42
CA GLU A 168 -2.29 13.95 -19.34
C GLU A 168 -1.54 12.63 -19.51
N THR A 169 -1.42 12.13 -20.74
CA THR A 169 -0.64 10.92 -21.09
C THR A 169 0.83 11.09 -20.71
N LEU A 170 1.44 12.22 -21.05
CA LEU A 170 2.82 12.55 -20.68
C LEU A 170 2.98 12.66 -19.15
N SER A 171 2.00 13.26 -18.46
CA SER A 171 2.00 13.35 -17.00
C SER A 171 1.97 11.98 -16.33
N THR A 172 1.13 11.06 -16.81
CA THR A 172 1.04 9.68 -16.33
C THR A 172 2.32 8.90 -16.61
N LEU A 173 2.92 9.04 -17.79
CA LEU A 173 4.21 8.42 -18.12
C LEU A 173 5.34 8.89 -17.19
N ARG A 174 5.45 10.19 -16.95
CA ARG A 174 6.43 10.76 -16.00
C ARG A 174 6.20 10.25 -14.58
N TYR A 175 4.94 10.04 -14.20
CA TYR A 175 4.58 9.48 -12.90
C TYR A 175 5.05 8.02 -12.78
N ALA A 176 4.77 7.21 -13.80
CA ALA A 176 5.20 5.81 -13.86
C ALA A 176 6.73 5.68 -13.86
N ASP A 177 7.44 6.57 -14.55
CA ASP A 177 8.91 6.60 -14.56
C ASP A 177 9.50 6.85 -13.16
N ARG A 178 8.92 7.76 -12.38
CA ARG A 178 9.31 7.95 -10.97
C ARG A 178 8.96 6.72 -10.12
N ALA A 179 7.75 6.18 -10.27
CA ALA A 179 7.31 5.00 -9.52
C ALA A 179 8.22 3.80 -9.76
N LYS A 180 8.74 3.62 -10.97
CA LYS A 180 9.69 2.57 -11.35
C LYS A 180 10.98 2.59 -10.53
N GLN A 181 11.40 3.74 -10.01
CA GLN A 181 12.62 3.87 -9.21
C GLN A 181 12.46 3.37 -7.77
N ILE A 182 11.23 3.16 -7.30
CA ILE A 182 10.94 2.73 -5.94
C ILE A 182 11.29 1.26 -5.80
N ARG A 183 12.14 0.94 -4.81
CA ARG A 183 12.47 -0.44 -4.46
C ARG A 183 11.63 -0.90 -3.28
N CYS A 184 10.90 -1.99 -3.46
CA CYS A 184 10.21 -2.69 -2.38
C CYS A 184 11.05 -3.89 -1.91
N ASN A 185 11.02 -4.18 -0.61
CA ASN A 185 11.77 -5.29 -0.03
C ASN A 185 10.82 -6.41 0.41
N ALA A 186 10.41 -7.24 -0.54
CA ALA A 186 9.44 -8.31 -0.30
C ALA A 186 10.08 -9.48 0.47
N ILE A 187 9.54 -9.78 1.65
CA ILE A 187 9.91 -10.86 2.56
C ILE A 187 8.67 -11.74 2.79
N ILE A 188 8.87 -13.05 2.87
CA ILE A 188 7.80 -14.02 3.15
C ILE A 188 7.21 -13.73 4.55
N ASN A 189 5.89 -13.49 4.61
CA ASN A 189 5.22 -13.28 5.89
C ASN A 189 4.94 -14.63 6.56
N GLU A 190 5.90 -15.07 7.37
CA GLU A 190 5.77 -16.23 8.25
C GLU A 190 5.77 -15.74 9.71
N ASP A 191 4.96 -16.35 10.57
CA ASP A 191 5.01 -16.04 12.00
C ASP A 191 6.39 -16.46 12.57
N PRO A 192 7.09 -15.60 13.33
CA PRO A 192 8.42 -15.93 13.85
C PRO A 192 8.43 -17.19 14.71
N ASN A 193 7.37 -17.44 15.49
CA ASN A 193 7.27 -18.63 16.32
C ASN A 193 6.99 -19.86 15.44
N ALA A 194 6.12 -19.74 14.44
CA ALA A 194 5.88 -20.83 13.48
C ALA A 194 7.16 -21.20 12.71
N LYS A 195 7.93 -20.19 12.28
CA LYS A 195 9.24 -20.37 11.65
C LYS A 195 10.23 -21.06 12.59
N LEU A 196 10.35 -20.58 13.83
CA LEU A 196 11.25 -21.15 14.83
C LEU A 196 10.89 -22.61 15.15
N VAL A 197 9.60 -22.90 15.39
CA VAL A 197 9.14 -24.28 15.66
C VAL A 197 9.43 -25.19 14.47
N ARG A 198 9.27 -24.70 13.23
CA ARG A 198 9.60 -25.46 12.01
C ARG A 198 11.09 -25.76 11.90
N GLU A 199 11.94 -24.77 12.15
CA GLU A 199 13.40 -24.93 12.14
C GLU A 199 13.86 -25.91 13.23
N LEU A 200 13.32 -25.78 14.45
CA LEU A 200 13.62 -26.69 15.56
C LEU A 200 13.18 -28.12 15.27
N LYS A 201 11.96 -28.33 14.74
CA LYS A 201 11.48 -29.67 14.35
C LYS A 201 12.38 -30.31 13.28
N ALA A 202 12.72 -29.55 12.23
CA ALA A 202 13.60 -30.04 11.17
C ALA A 202 14.99 -30.40 11.70
N GLU A 203 15.52 -29.63 12.65
CA GLU A 203 16.80 -29.93 13.28
C GLU A 203 16.73 -31.17 14.18
N VAL A 204 15.65 -31.33 14.96
CA VAL A 204 15.41 -32.54 15.75
C VAL A 204 15.36 -33.78 14.86
N ASP A 205 14.66 -33.71 13.72
CA ASP A 205 14.57 -34.84 12.79
C ASP A 205 15.92 -35.13 12.11
N ARG A 206 16.68 -34.09 11.76
CA ARG A 206 18.05 -34.23 11.23
C ARG A 206 18.96 -34.95 12.23
N LEU A 207 18.94 -34.53 13.49
CA LEU A 207 19.74 -35.10 14.56
C LEU A 207 19.33 -36.55 14.85
N ARG A 208 18.02 -36.84 14.87
CA ARG A 208 17.53 -38.21 14.97
C ARG A 208 18.08 -39.07 13.83
N ASN A 209 17.97 -38.63 12.58
CA ASN A 209 18.49 -39.39 11.43
C ASN A 209 19.99 -39.66 11.52
N LEU A 210 20.78 -38.71 12.03
CA LEU A 210 22.21 -38.91 12.29
C LEU A 210 22.45 -39.99 13.36
N LEU A 211 21.74 -39.95 14.48
CA LEU A 211 21.82 -40.99 15.51
C LEU A 211 21.41 -42.36 14.96
N PHE A 212 20.35 -42.41 14.13
CA PHE A 212 19.94 -43.62 13.43
C PHE A 212 21.04 -44.19 12.54
N SER A 213 21.75 -43.34 11.79
CA SER A 213 22.85 -43.76 10.91
C SER A 213 24.09 -44.26 11.66
N GLN A 214 24.29 -43.81 12.90
CA GLN A 214 25.41 -44.21 13.76
C GLN A 214 25.09 -45.41 14.65
N GLY A 215 23.90 -46.00 14.53
CA GLY A 215 23.48 -47.15 15.34
C GLY A 215 23.10 -46.81 16.78
N LEU A 216 23.02 -45.52 17.15
CA LEU A 216 22.71 -45.04 18.50
C LEU A 216 21.21 -44.92 18.77
N GLN A 217 20.42 -45.80 18.16
CA GLN A 217 18.95 -45.74 18.18
C GLN A 217 18.38 -46.03 19.57
N GLU A 218 19.07 -46.85 20.36
CA GLU A 218 18.68 -47.22 21.73
C GLU A 218 18.62 -46.01 22.69
N LEU A 219 19.41 -44.96 22.43
CA LEU A 219 19.36 -43.73 23.23
C LEU A 219 18.05 -42.94 23.05
N LEU A 220 17.31 -43.17 21.96
CA LEU A 220 16.03 -42.50 21.70
C LEU A 220 14.84 -43.20 22.36
N GLN A 221 15.00 -44.43 22.87
CA GLN A 221 13.91 -45.22 23.46
C GLN A 221 13.78 -45.05 24.99
N ASN A 222 14.74 -44.39 25.65
CA ASN A 222 14.83 -44.30 27.12
C ASN A 222 14.27 -43.00 27.73
N THR A 223 13.49 -42.21 27.00
CA THR A 223 12.80 -41.00 27.48
C THR A 223 11.38 -40.94 26.97
#